data_AF-A0A1E3W839-F1
#
_entry.id   AF-A0A1E3W839-F1
#
_cell.length_a   1.000
_cell.length_b   1.000
_cell.length_c   1.000
_cell.angle_alpha   90.00
_cell.angle_beta   90.00
_cell.angle_gamma   90.00
#
_symmetry.space_group_name_H-M   'P 1'
#
loop_
_entity.id
_entity.type
_entity.pdbx_description
1 polymer ?
#
loop_
_entity_poly.entity_id
_entity_poly.type
_entity_poly.pdbx_seq_one_letter_code
_entity_poly.pdbx_strand_id
1 'polypeptide(L)'
;MGWGALAKVVDIGVPDDTREKQIASGRELFAEILEAAAPTYICLEIDGHRMEGDFVFVEILNIGMTGPRVLISPSAEPGDQLLDIVILPAGRKQEMIDWLRAAPEHTPIPLTEIKAKTAKFVWREGPLRVDDEVFDAPDHAAEVRVEIEPHGLHVCVPVTGD
;
A
#
# COMPACT_ATOMS: atom_id res chain seq x y z
N MET A 1 -3.18 2.22 5.95
CA MET A 1 -4.10 1.05 5.90
C MET A 1 -3.93 0.35 4.56
N GLY A 2 -4.00 -0.98 4.52
CA GLY A 2 -3.83 -1.77 3.31
C GLY A 2 -4.84 -2.90 3.23
N TRP A 3 -5.29 -3.24 2.03
CA TRP A 3 -6.20 -4.36 1.77
C TRP A 3 -5.62 -5.26 0.68
N GLY A 4 -5.85 -6.57 0.79
CA GLY A 4 -5.47 -7.55 -0.23
C GLY A 4 -4.07 -8.12 0.00
N ALA A 5 -3.33 -8.36 -1.08
CA ALA A 5 -2.08 -9.14 -1.06
C ALA A 5 -1.05 -8.64 -0.04
N LEU A 6 -0.98 -7.33 0.19
CA LEU A 6 -0.02 -6.71 1.11
C LEU A 6 -0.49 -6.60 2.55
N ALA A 7 -1.78 -6.85 2.85
CA ALA A 7 -2.30 -6.67 4.20
C ALA A 7 -1.70 -7.68 5.19
N LYS A 8 -1.36 -8.90 4.76
CA LYS A 8 -0.75 -9.93 5.63
C LYS A 8 0.76 -9.80 5.76
N VAL A 9 1.37 -8.83 5.10
CA VAL A 9 2.82 -8.63 5.10
C VAL A 9 3.18 -7.71 6.26
N VAL A 10 3.18 -8.27 7.46
CA VAL A 10 3.63 -7.58 8.67
C VAL A 10 5.14 -7.76 8.76
N ASP A 11 5.86 -6.66 8.99
CA ASP A 11 7.32 -6.50 9.05
C ASP A 11 8.08 -7.85 9.16
N ILE A 12 8.25 -8.51 8.01
CA ILE A 12 9.08 -9.71 7.94
C ILE A 12 10.47 -9.18 8.17
N GLY A 13 10.94 -9.27 9.41
CA GLY A 13 12.24 -8.79 9.84
C GLY A 13 13.29 -9.35 8.89
N VAL A 14 13.67 -8.54 7.90
CA VAL A 14 14.73 -8.90 6.98
C VAL A 14 15.98 -9.01 7.85
N PRO A 15 16.73 -10.13 7.82
CA PRO A 15 17.90 -10.31 8.65
C PRO A 15 18.84 -9.11 8.55
N ASP A 16 19.55 -8.83 9.65
CA ASP A 16 20.49 -7.71 9.79
C ASP A 16 21.67 -7.87 8.79
N ASP A 17 21.43 -7.49 7.54
CA ASP A 17 22.36 -7.54 6.40
C ASP A 17 22.45 -6.14 5.76
N THR A 18 23.27 -5.95 4.71
CA THR A 18 23.44 -4.62 4.10
C THR A 18 22.14 -4.06 3.52
N ARG A 19 22.02 -2.72 3.49
CA ARG A 19 20.82 -2.01 2.99
C ARG A 19 20.41 -2.45 1.58
N GLU A 20 21.36 -2.68 0.66
CA GLU A 20 21.03 -3.14 -0.69
C GLU A 20 20.43 -4.54 -0.69
N LYS A 21 20.97 -5.45 0.12
CA LYS A 21 20.42 -6.81 0.23
C LYS A 21 19.06 -6.83 0.91
N GLN A 22 18.82 -5.94 1.88
CA GLN A 22 17.49 -5.80 2.48
C GLN A 22 16.45 -5.38 1.45
N ILE A 23 16.79 -4.40 0.60
CA ILE A 23 15.91 -3.93 -0.48
C ILE A 23 15.68 -5.04 -1.51
N ALA A 24 16.73 -5.74 -1.95
CA ALA A 24 16.60 -6.83 -2.90
C ALA A 24 15.74 -7.99 -2.34
N SER A 25 15.96 -8.37 -1.08
CA SER A 25 15.18 -9.41 -0.41
C SER A 25 13.71 -9.00 -0.23
N GLY A 26 13.45 -7.74 0.12
CA GLY A 26 12.10 -7.20 0.24
C GLY A 26 11.36 -7.19 -1.11
N ARG A 27 12.05 -6.88 -2.20
CA ARG A 27 11.48 -6.91 -3.56
C ARG A 27 11.13 -8.32 -4.02
N GLU A 28 12.00 -9.30 -3.77
CA GLU A 28 11.71 -10.69 -4.14
C GLU A 28 10.53 -11.25 -3.33
N LEU A 29 10.53 -11.03 -2.02
CA LEU A 29 9.40 -11.40 -1.16
C LEU A 29 8.09 -10.79 -1.66
N PHE A 30 8.11 -9.51 -2.05
CA PHE A 30 6.94 -8.85 -2.62
C PHE A 30 6.51 -9.50 -3.94
N ALA A 31 7.45 -9.85 -4.82
CA ALA A 31 7.15 -10.55 -6.06
C ALA A 31 6.46 -11.92 -5.78
N GLU A 32 6.97 -12.70 -4.82
CA GLU A 32 6.38 -13.99 -4.41
C GLU A 32 4.96 -13.82 -3.86
N ILE A 33 4.73 -12.81 -3.02
CA ILE A 33 3.39 -12.49 -2.49
C ILE A 33 2.43 -12.15 -3.63
N LEU A 34 2.88 -11.33 -4.59
CA LEU A 34 2.07 -10.99 -5.74
C LEU A 34 1.76 -12.24 -6.56
N GLU A 35 2.73 -13.09 -6.89
CA GLU A 35 2.52 -14.33 -7.64
C GLU A 35 1.38 -15.17 -7.06
N ALA A 36 1.40 -15.39 -5.74
CA ALA A 36 0.39 -16.16 -5.03
C ALA A 36 -0.99 -15.47 -4.89
N ALA A 37 -1.05 -14.14 -5.00
CA ALA A 37 -2.27 -13.38 -4.76
C ALA A 37 -3.30 -13.51 -5.91
N ALA A 38 -4.55 -13.80 -5.58
CA ALA A 38 -5.66 -13.72 -6.52
C ALA A 38 -6.22 -12.29 -6.52
N PRO A 39 -6.43 -11.65 -7.69
CA PRO A 39 -7.15 -10.39 -7.76
C PRO A 39 -8.59 -10.55 -7.26
N THR A 40 -9.15 -9.46 -6.76
CA THR A 40 -10.49 -9.42 -6.21
C THR A 40 -11.18 -8.14 -6.64
N TYR A 41 -12.46 -8.25 -7.01
CA TYR A 41 -13.25 -7.12 -7.45
C TYR A 41 -13.58 -6.19 -6.28
N ILE A 42 -13.21 -4.92 -6.38
CA ILE A 42 -13.62 -3.88 -5.43
C ILE A 42 -14.24 -2.71 -6.17
N CYS A 43 -15.19 -2.05 -5.50
CA CYS A 43 -15.64 -0.71 -5.83
C CYS A 43 -15.09 0.27 -4.79
N LEU A 44 -14.18 1.14 -5.21
CA LEU A 44 -13.61 2.25 -4.44
C LEU A 44 -14.35 3.54 -4.77
N GLU A 45 -14.62 4.35 -3.76
CA GLU A 45 -15.01 5.75 -3.90
C GLU A 45 -13.87 6.61 -3.35
N ILE A 46 -13.30 7.46 -4.20
CA ILE A 46 -12.17 8.34 -3.87
C ILE A 46 -12.63 9.77 -4.11
N ASP A 47 -12.75 10.57 -3.04
CA ASP A 47 -13.29 11.94 -3.10
C ASP A 47 -14.61 12.05 -3.90
N GLY A 48 -15.48 11.04 -3.77
CA GLY A 48 -16.77 10.96 -4.47
C GLY A 48 -16.69 10.42 -5.90
N HIS A 49 -15.50 10.13 -6.43
CA HIS A 49 -15.32 9.49 -7.72
C HIS A 49 -15.23 7.98 -7.58
N ARG A 50 -16.05 7.25 -8.33
CA ARG A 50 -16.09 5.78 -8.31
C ARG A 50 -15.02 5.19 -9.23
N MET A 51 -14.27 4.23 -8.72
CA MET A 51 -13.34 3.38 -9.43
C MET A 51 -13.63 1.92 -9.07
N GLU A 52 -13.74 1.05 -10.06
CA GLU A 52 -14.05 -0.36 -9.83
C GLU A 52 -13.31 -1.28 -10.78
N GLY A 53 -13.08 -2.51 -10.34
CA GLY A 53 -12.39 -3.53 -11.11
C GLY A 53 -11.71 -4.55 -10.22
N ASP A 54 -11.00 -5.47 -10.85
CA ASP A 54 -10.18 -6.45 -10.14
C ASP A 54 -8.85 -5.83 -9.73
N PHE A 55 -8.56 -5.86 -8.43
CA PHE A 55 -7.34 -5.34 -7.85
C PHE A 55 -6.62 -6.43 -7.07
N VAL A 56 -5.29 -6.39 -7.06
CA VAL A 56 -4.46 -7.29 -6.26
C VAL A 56 -4.31 -6.76 -4.83
N PHE A 57 -4.15 -5.45 -4.69
CA PHE A 57 -4.15 -4.76 -3.41
C PHE A 57 -4.57 -3.30 -3.58
N VAL A 58 -4.95 -2.70 -2.46
CA VAL A 58 -5.18 -1.25 -2.28
C VAL A 58 -4.47 -0.83 -1.01
N GLU A 59 -3.61 0.18 -1.09
CA GLU A 59 -2.94 0.79 0.06
C GLU A 59 -3.39 2.25 0.16
N ILE A 60 -3.94 2.64 1.30
CA ILE A 60 -4.35 4.01 1.62
C ILE A 60 -3.38 4.53 2.67
N LEU A 61 -2.47 5.39 2.22
CA LEU A 61 -1.26 5.75 2.93
C LEU A 61 -1.30 7.20 3.41
N ASN A 62 -0.86 7.42 4.64
CA ASN A 62 -0.49 8.76 5.14
C ASN A 62 1.02 9.00 5.02
N ILE A 63 1.81 7.93 4.86
CA ILE A 63 3.26 7.95 4.62
C ILE A 63 3.59 6.94 3.51
N GLY A 64 4.56 7.24 2.66
CA GLY A 64 4.79 6.50 1.40
C GLY A 64 5.33 5.06 1.50
N MET A 65 5.50 4.56 2.73
CA MET A 65 6.08 3.25 3.02
C MET A 65 5.00 2.29 3.53
N THR A 66 5.06 1.04 3.08
CA THR A 66 4.23 -0.04 3.59
C THR A 66 5.03 -1.33 3.74
N GLY A 67 4.63 -2.19 4.69
CA GLY A 67 5.21 -3.52 4.88
C GLY A 67 6.74 -3.52 5.05
N PRO A 68 7.50 -4.41 4.37
CA PRO A 68 8.93 -4.66 4.57
C PRO A 68 9.83 -3.55 3.99
N ARG A 69 9.51 -2.28 4.28
CA ARG A 69 10.21 -1.07 3.83
C ARG A 69 10.23 -0.87 2.32
N VAL A 70 9.19 -1.34 1.61
CA VAL A 70 9.06 -1.05 0.17
C VAL A 70 8.41 0.33 0.01
N LEU A 71 9.13 1.22 -0.67
CA LEU A 71 8.60 2.51 -1.09
C LEU A 71 7.63 2.28 -2.27
N ILE A 72 6.33 2.39 -2.00
CA ILE A 72 5.29 2.19 -3.01
C ILE A 72 4.59 3.49 -3.42
N SER A 73 4.74 4.54 -2.62
CA SER A 73 4.37 5.92 -2.96
C SER A 73 5.55 6.83 -2.69
N PRO A 74 6.41 7.06 -3.70
CA PRO A 74 7.51 8.03 -3.59
C PRO A 74 7.03 9.47 -3.43
N SER A 75 5.76 9.75 -3.75
CA SER A 75 5.19 11.10 -3.74
C SER A 75 4.43 11.46 -2.44
N ALA A 76 4.36 10.53 -1.49
CA ALA A 76 3.71 10.78 -0.21
C ALA A 76 4.43 11.84 0.60
N GLU A 77 3.69 12.88 1.00
CA GLU A 77 4.18 13.99 1.83
C GLU A 77 3.44 14.00 3.16
N PRO A 78 4.09 13.60 4.27
CA PRO A 78 3.47 13.69 5.57
C PRO A 78 3.08 15.14 5.90
N GLY A 79 1.80 15.38 6.18
CA GLY A 79 1.28 16.68 6.61
C GLY A 79 0.70 17.56 5.49
N ASP A 80 0.63 17.09 4.25
CA ASP A 80 -0.06 17.78 3.13
C ASP A 80 -1.61 17.76 3.23
N GLN A 81 -2.14 17.09 4.27
CA GLN A 81 -3.57 16.84 4.50
C GLN A 81 -4.23 15.99 3.39
N LEU A 82 -3.45 15.16 2.70
CA LEU A 82 -3.92 14.19 1.72
C LEU A 82 -3.43 12.77 2.07
N LEU A 83 -4.19 11.79 1.58
CA LEU A 83 -3.84 10.39 1.58
C LEU A 83 -3.31 10.03 0.18
N ASP A 84 -2.31 9.16 0.13
CA ASP A 84 -1.83 8.54 -1.10
C ASP A 84 -2.49 7.17 -1.25
N ILE A 85 -3.40 7.07 -2.20
CA ILE A 85 -4.10 5.82 -2.53
C ILE A 85 -3.32 5.14 -3.65
N VAL A 86 -2.69 4.02 -3.32
CA VAL A 86 -1.87 3.21 -4.22
C VAL A 86 -2.60 1.91 -4.54
N ILE A 87 -2.75 1.62 -5.82
CA ILE A 87 -3.56 0.50 -6.29
C ILE A 87 -2.74 -0.31 -7.30
N LEU A 88 -2.80 -1.63 -7.19
CA LEU A 88 -2.32 -2.55 -8.23
C LEU A 88 -3.52 -3.19 -8.96
N PRO A 89 -3.89 -2.69 -10.15
CA PRO A 89 -4.88 -3.35 -11.01
C PRO A 89 -4.43 -4.76 -11.41
N ALA A 90 -5.38 -5.70 -11.50
CA ALA A 90 -5.11 -7.09 -11.90
C ALA A 90 -4.32 -7.18 -13.22
N GLY A 91 -4.66 -6.32 -14.20
CA GLY A 91 -4.00 -6.26 -15.51
C GLY A 91 -2.54 -5.83 -15.47
N ARG A 92 -2.07 -5.23 -14.38
CA ARG A 92 -0.66 -4.80 -14.19
C ARG A 92 0.13 -5.70 -13.23
N LYS A 93 -0.49 -6.77 -12.73
CA LYS A 93 0.13 -7.69 -11.77
C LYS A 93 1.48 -8.22 -12.26
N GLN A 94 1.54 -8.72 -13.51
CA GLN A 94 2.78 -9.27 -14.06
C GLN A 94 3.84 -8.18 -14.28
N GLU A 95 3.44 -7.01 -14.78
CA GLU A 95 4.34 -5.85 -14.94
C GLU A 95 4.99 -5.46 -13.61
N MET A 96 4.24 -5.50 -12.50
CA MET A 96 4.77 -5.24 -11.15
C MET A 96 5.75 -6.32 -10.69
N ILE A 97 5.45 -7.60 -10.92
CA ILE A 97 6.37 -8.70 -10.58
C ILE A 97 7.69 -8.56 -11.36
N ASP A 98 7.61 -8.29 -12.66
CA ASP A 98 8.78 -8.10 -13.51
C ASP A 98 9.58 -6.87 -13.07
N TRP A 99 8.90 -5.77 -12.74
CA TRP A 99 9.51 -4.56 -12.20
C TRP A 99 10.24 -4.84 -10.88
N LEU A 100 9.61 -5.57 -9.95
CA LEU A 100 10.22 -5.93 -8.66
C LEU A 100 11.51 -6.73 -8.86
N ARG A 101 11.54 -7.68 -9.80
CA ARG A 101 12.71 -8.54 -10.04
C ARG A 101 13.82 -7.91 -10.87
N ALA A 102 13.48 -7.00 -11.78
CA ALA A 102 14.47 -6.39 -12.67
C ALA A 102 15.41 -5.39 -11.97
N ALA A 103 15.16 -5.05 -10.70
CA ALA A 103 15.90 -4.06 -9.93
C ALA A 103 16.12 -2.69 -10.61
N PRO A 104 15.24 -2.17 -11.49
CA PRO A 104 15.58 -0.98 -12.26
C PRO A 104 15.61 0.26 -11.35
N GLU A 105 16.78 0.89 -11.26
CA GLU A 105 16.86 2.27 -10.81
C GLU A 105 16.17 3.14 -11.87
N HIS A 106 15.29 4.05 -11.44
CA HIS A 106 14.66 5.09 -12.29
C HIS A 106 13.57 4.66 -13.29
N THR A 107 12.86 3.56 -13.09
CA THR A 107 11.62 3.27 -13.86
C THR A 107 10.37 3.50 -13.03
N PRO A 108 9.26 3.98 -13.63
CA PRO A 108 8.01 4.19 -12.92
C PRO A 108 7.51 2.89 -12.29
N ILE A 109 7.08 2.95 -11.03
CA ILE A 109 6.45 1.82 -10.37
C ILE A 109 5.10 1.57 -11.07
N PRO A 110 4.76 0.32 -11.45
CA PRO A 110 3.54 0.03 -12.20
C PRO A 110 2.27 -0.01 -11.33
N LEU A 111 2.09 1.05 -10.54
CA LEU A 111 0.96 1.27 -9.66
C LEU A 111 0.15 2.47 -10.17
N THR A 112 -1.12 2.51 -9.77
CA THR A 112 -1.92 3.72 -9.86
C THR A 112 -1.81 4.44 -8.52
N GLU A 113 -1.44 5.71 -8.55
CA GLU A 113 -1.29 6.57 -7.36
C GLU A 113 -2.25 7.75 -7.48
N ILE A 114 -3.05 7.99 -6.44
CA ILE A 114 -4.07 9.03 -6.39
C ILE A 114 -3.99 9.73 -5.04
N LYS A 115 -3.77 11.05 -5.04
CA LYS A 115 -3.91 11.88 -3.85
C LYS A 115 -5.38 12.20 -3.60
N ALA A 116 -5.85 12.01 -2.38
CA ALA A 116 -7.26 12.20 -2.02
C ALA A 116 -7.45 12.56 -0.55
N LYS A 117 -8.61 13.12 -0.20
CA LYS A 117 -8.96 13.40 1.20
C LYS A 117 -9.69 12.22 1.86
N THR A 118 -10.43 11.48 1.07
CA THR A 118 -11.32 10.42 1.53
C THR A 118 -11.29 9.22 0.58
N ALA A 119 -11.32 8.02 1.17
CA ALA A 119 -11.46 6.77 0.45
C ALA A 119 -12.52 5.90 1.14
N LYS A 120 -13.38 5.26 0.34
CA LYS A 120 -14.37 4.29 0.84
C LYS A 120 -14.42 3.05 -0.03
N PHE A 121 -14.72 1.92 0.59
CA PHE A 121 -15.12 0.70 -0.12
C PHE A 121 -15.93 -0.21 0.77
N VAL A 122 -16.58 -1.20 0.14
CA VAL A 122 -17.28 -2.27 0.85
C VAL A 122 -16.32 -3.44 1.02
N TRP A 123 -15.91 -3.69 2.25
CA TRP A 123 -15.08 -4.81 2.62
C TRP A 123 -15.94 -6.07 2.78
N ARG A 124 -15.69 -7.05 1.91
CA ARG A 124 -16.42 -8.33 1.86
C ARG A 124 -15.52 -9.52 2.07
N GLU A 125 -14.32 -9.45 1.51
CA GLU A 125 -13.35 -10.53 1.50
C GLU A 125 -11.94 -9.95 1.52
N GLY A 126 -10.95 -10.83 1.64
CA GLY A 126 -9.55 -10.46 1.74
C GLY A 126 -9.18 -9.84 3.09
N PRO A 127 -7.90 -9.91 3.45
CA PRO A 127 -7.40 -9.28 4.68
C PRO A 127 -7.35 -7.76 4.56
N LEU A 128 -7.56 -7.10 5.69
CA LEU A 128 -7.35 -5.67 5.89
C LEU A 128 -6.27 -5.46 6.93
N ARG A 129 -5.40 -4.47 6.76
CA ARG A 129 -4.37 -4.08 7.71
C ARG A 129 -4.51 -2.61 8.06
N VAL A 130 -4.56 -2.30 9.34
CA VAL A 130 -4.46 -0.94 9.86
C VAL A 130 -3.20 -0.88 10.70
N ASP A 131 -2.25 -0.06 10.27
CA ASP A 131 -0.89 -0.02 10.82
C ASP A 131 -0.26 -1.41 10.90
N ASP A 132 -0.08 -1.94 12.10
CA ASP A 132 0.52 -3.26 12.38
C ASP A 132 -0.52 -4.36 12.64
N GLU A 133 -1.80 -4.01 12.72
CA GLU A 133 -2.88 -4.94 13.01
C GLU A 133 -3.53 -5.46 11.72
N VAL A 134 -3.68 -6.78 11.62
CA VAL A 134 -4.32 -7.45 10.50
C VAL A 134 -5.67 -8.01 10.94
N PHE A 135 -6.69 -7.72 10.16
CA PHE A 135 -8.07 -8.14 10.35
C PHE A 135 -8.47 -9.05 9.19
N ASP A 136 -9.07 -10.20 9.52
CA ASP A 136 -9.72 -11.06 8.53
C ASP A 136 -11.08 -10.49 8.14
N ALA A 137 -11.58 -10.89 6.97
CA ALA A 137 -12.84 -10.41 6.43
C ALA A 137 -14.00 -10.63 7.43
N PRO A 138 -14.92 -9.66 7.58
CA PRO A 138 -16.05 -9.77 8.48
C PRO A 138 -17.10 -10.76 7.96
N ASP A 139 -17.90 -11.34 8.87
CA ASP A 139 -19.00 -12.25 8.52
C ASP A 139 -20.07 -11.60 7.60
N HIS A 140 -20.18 -10.27 7.68
CA HIS A 140 -21.08 -9.46 6.87
C HIS A 140 -20.31 -8.29 6.27
N ALA A 141 -20.65 -7.95 5.04
CA ALA A 141 -20.05 -6.83 4.32
C ALA A 141 -20.09 -5.55 5.17
N ALA A 142 -18.94 -4.90 5.32
CA ALA A 142 -18.78 -3.67 6.09
C ALA A 142 -18.33 -2.52 5.18
N GLU A 143 -18.81 -1.31 5.44
CA GLU A 143 -18.23 -0.12 4.82
C GLU A 143 -16.95 0.25 5.57
N VAL A 144 -15.86 0.42 4.83
CA VAL A 144 -14.62 0.97 5.34
C VAL A 144 -14.46 2.37 4.77
N ARG A 145 -14.27 3.34 5.65
CA ARG A 145 -14.01 4.73 5.31
C ARG A 145 -12.70 5.17 5.95
N VAL A 146 -11.83 5.76 5.14
CA VAL A 146 -10.55 6.31 5.56
C VAL A 146 -10.51 7.79 5.21
N GLU A 147 -10.14 8.60 6.18
CA GLU A 147 -9.94 10.04 6.06
C GLU A 147 -8.89 10.50 7.08
N ILE A 148 -8.26 11.64 6.81
CA ILE A 148 -7.31 12.23 7.75
C ILE A 148 -8.07 12.83 8.93
N GLU A 149 -7.60 12.53 10.13
CA GLU A 149 -8.16 13.10 11.36
C GLU A 149 -7.86 14.61 11.41
N PRO A 150 -8.86 15.47 11.69
CA PRO A 150 -8.69 16.93 11.64
C PRO A 150 -7.64 17.50 12.60
N HIS A 151 -7.38 16.84 13.72
CA HIS A 151 -6.44 17.24 14.77
C HIS A 151 -5.13 16.44 14.66
N GLY A 152 -4.38 16.73 13.58
CA GLY A 152 -3.07 16.15 13.36
C GLY A 152 -2.14 16.27 14.57
N LEU A 153 -1.27 15.26 14.74
CA LEU A 153 -0.27 15.25 15.80
C LEU A 153 0.89 16.20 15.48
N HIS A 154 1.30 16.99 16.47
CA HIS A 154 2.56 17.72 16.39
C HIS A 154 3.72 16.79 16.78
N VAL A 155 4.59 16.50 15.82
CA VAL A 155 5.74 15.60 16.01
C VAL A 155 7.02 16.42 16.02
N CYS A 156 7.89 16.21 17.01
CA CYS A 156 9.23 16.79 17.00
C CYS A 156 10.12 16.03 16.01
N VAL A 157 10.61 16.73 14.99
CA VAL A 157 11.57 16.18 14.03
C VAL A 157 13.01 16.55 14.41
N PRO A 158 14.01 15.68 14.17
CA PRO A 158 15.40 16.04 14.37
C PRO A 158 15.79 17.23 13.49
N VAL A 159 16.62 18.13 14.01
CA VAL A 159 17.23 19.17 13.19
C VAL A 159 18.23 18.49 12.26
N THR A 160 17.93 18.39 10.98
CA THR A 160 18.92 18.04 9.96
C THR A 160 19.88 19.22 9.83
N GLY A 161 21.13 19.04 10.30
CA GLY A 161 22.19 20.02 10.08
C GLY A 161 22.59 20.05 8.61
N ASP A 162 22.89 21.25 8.11
CA ASP A 162 23.46 21.50 6.77
C ASP A 162 24.84 20.81 6.58
#